data_AF-A0A2S2Q0K6-F1
#
_entry.id   AF-A0A2S2Q0K6-F1
#
_cell.length_a   1.000
_cell.length_b   1.000
_cell.length_c   1.000
_cell.angle_alpha   90.00
_cell.angle_beta   90.00
_cell.angle_gamma   90.00
#
_symmetry.space_group_name_H-M   'P 1'
#
loop_
_entity.id
_entity.type
_entity.pdbx_description
1 polymer ?
#
loop_
_entity_poly.entity_id
_entity_poly.type
_entity_poly.pdbx_seq_one_letter_code
_entity_poly.pdbx_strand_id
1 'polypeptide(L)'
;MEERKVLGSGSCFALIKLLPGNKDLLVSHVTWSGYETMLKIQKRYSLKFRESKTSRKLIGGYEMSFSSFPGGIQSGDDFYLISSGLATLDTTNDSYNKSLWSNVKPAGQIMEFMRAMIANHLARNTMEWIQLFKQYNSGTYNNQWMIVNYGAFQPGSPIRNKSLLHVLEQMPGYVVHDDLTTHLVNQTYWASYNIPFFPFIFNISGSRKMEKKFGEWFSYSGTPRARIFARDHNNVHCDKCIIHVMRSNDFKHDPESRCMNCNPPYSAENAISARNDESRQRYVSHTSNAPSITRSHGR
;
A
#
# COMPACT_ATOMS: atom_id res chain seq x y z
N MET A 1 -20.21 24.80 5.66
CA MET A 1 -19.86 23.71 6.60
C MET A 1 -18.51 23.18 6.14
N GLU A 2 -17.42 23.58 6.79
CA GLU A 2 -16.07 23.18 6.38
C GLU A 2 -15.88 21.73 6.85
N GLU A 3 -15.90 20.76 5.92
CA GLU A 3 -15.61 19.37 6.25
C GLU A 3 -14.19 19.28 6.82
N ARG A 4 -14.06 18.97 8.11
CA ARG A 4 -12.76 18.64 8.70
C ARG A 4 -12.27 17.34 8.07
N LYS A 5 -11.25 17.43 7.22
CA LYS A 5 -10.52 16.24 6.71
C LYS A 5 -9.98 15.45 7.92
N VAL A 6 -10.44 14.21 8.09
CA VAL A 6 -9.83 13.24 9.00
C VAL A 6 -8.40 12.98 8.52
N LEU A 7 -7.42 13.19 9.40
CA LEU A 7 -6.01 13.11 9.03
C LEU A 7 -5.51 11.67 9.16
N GLY A 8 -4.82 11.21 8.10
CA GLY A 8 -4.16 9.91 8.01
C GLY A 8 -5.09 8.70 8.10
N SER A 9 -6.36 8.86 7.76
CA SER A 9 -7.23 7.72 7.44
C SER A 9 -6.44 6.75 6.56
N GLY A 10 -6.09 5.58 7.09
CA GLY A 10 -5.38 4.57 6.32
C GLY A 10 -6.24 4.13 5.15
N SER A 11 -5.60 3.70 4.06
CA SER A 11 -6.31 3.09 2.93
C SER A 11 -5.99 1.62 2.77
N CYS A 12 -4.78 1.14 3.09
CA CYS A 12 -4.33 -0.18 2.66
C CYS A 12 -3.09 -0.64 3.44
N PHE A 13 -2.93 -1.96 3.60
CA PHE A 13 -1.75 -2.59 4.21
C PHE A 13 -1.26 -3.73 3.33
N ALA A 14 0.05 -3.85 3.21
CA ALA A 14 0.67 -4.94 2.48
C ALA A 14 1.77 -5.59 3.30
N LEU A 15 1.90 -6.91 3.12
CA LEU A 15 3.01 -7.69 3.64
C LEU A 15 3.54 -8.61 2.54
N ILE A 16 4.83 -8.49 2.26
CA ILE A 16 5.59 -9.42 1.45
C ILE A 16 6.50 -10.16 2.42
N LYS A 17 6.33 -11.48 2.56
CA LYS A 17 7.02 -12.31 3.54
C LYS A 17 7.83 -13.39 2.84
N LEU A 18 9.13 -13.41 3.11
CA LEU A 18 10.01 -14.51 2.75
C LEU A 18 9.99 -15.56 3.87
N LEU A 19 9.56 -16.78 3.56
CA LEU A 19 9.49 -17.85 4.56
C LEU A 19 10.88 -18.40 4.91
N PRO A 20 11.05 -18.99 6.10
CA PRO A 20 12.32 -19.58 6.52
C PRO A 20 12.91 -20.55 5.48
N GLY A 21 14.19 -20.37 5.15
CA GLY A 21 14.88 -21.17 4.13
C GLY A 21 14.42 -20.90 2.70
N ASN A 22 13.81 -19.73 2.43
CA ASN A 22 13.26 -19.34 1.13
C ASN A 22 12.26 -20.36 0.58
N LYS A 23 11.55 -21.08 1.46
CA LYS A 23 10.61 -22.13 1.05
C LYS A 23 9.45 -21.57 0.23
N ASP A 24 9.05 -20.34 0.52
CA ASP A 24 8.04 -19.62 -0.22
C ASP A 24 8.21 -18.10 -0.07
N LEU A 25 7.56 -17.35 -0.95
CA LEU A 25 7.42 -15.90 -0.92
C LEU A 25 5.94 -15.55 -0.95
N LEU A 26 5.41 -15.13 0.19
CA LEU A 26 4.01 -14.78 0.34
C LEU A 26 3.80 -13.29 0.11
N VAL A 27 2.76 -12.92 -0.65
CA VAL A 27 2.37 -11.52 -0.88
C VAL A 27 0.90 -11.37 -0.49
N SER A 28 0.61 -10.43 0.42
CA SER A 28 -0.75 -10.17 0.91
C SER A 28 -1.05 -8.67 0.94
N HIS A 29 -2.31 -8.34 0.72
CA HIS A 29 -2.85 -6.99 0.74
C HIS A 29 -4.19 -6.95 1.49
N VAL A 30 -4.42 -5.89 2.27
CA VAL A 30 -5.66 -5.65 3.03
C VAL A 30 -6.12 -4.24 2.75
N THR A 31 -7.21 -4.11 1.99
CA THR A 31 -7.85 -2.82 1.73
C THR A 31 -8.65 -2.35 2.93
N TRP A 32 -8.46 -1.09 3.31
CA TRP A 32 -9.37 -0.32 4.15
C TRP A 32 -10.14 0.67 3.28
N SER A 33 -11.45 0.58 3.37
CA SER A 33 -12.35 1.48 2.65
C SER A 33 -13.63 1.62 3.47
N GLY A 34 -14.54 2.47 3.01
CA GLY A 34 -15.89 2.51 3.55
C GLY A 34 -16.59 1.16 3.38
N TYR A 35 -17.37 0.75 4.38
CA TYR A 35 -18.12 -0.51 4.36
C TYR A 35 -19.13 -0.59 3.21
N GLU A 36 -19.61 0.55 2.74
CA GLU A 36 -20.44 0.68 1.54
C GLU A 36 -19.77 0.16 0.26
N THR A 37 -18.44 0.01 0.26
CA THR A 37 -17.67 -0.48 -0.91
C THR A 37 -17.52 -2.02 -0.95
N MET A 38 -18.11 -2.75 0.02
CA MET A 38 -17.93 -4.21 0.16
C MET A 38 -18.69 -5.07 -0.87
N LEU A 39 -19.29 -4.48 -1.90
CA LEU A 39 -19.65 -5.24 -3.11
C LEU A 39 -18.39 -5.51 -3.92
N LYS A 40 -17.80 -6.69 -3.71
CA LYS A 40 -16.51 -7.09 -4.31
C LYS A 40 -16.70 -8.10 -5.43
N ILE A 41 -15.82 -8.04 -6.43
CA ILE A 41 -15.70 -9.01 -7.52
C ILE A 41 -14.22 -9.32 -7.73
N GLN A 42 -13.82 -10.59 -7.59
CA GLN A 42 -12.53 -11.04 -8.09
C GLN A 42 -12.62 -11.16 -9.62
N LYS A 43 -11.71 -10.51 -10.34
CA LYS A 43 -11.71 -10.51 -11.81
C LYS A 43 -10.50 -11.25 -12.35
N ARG A 44 -10.69 -11.89 -13.50
CA ARG A 44 -9.62 -12.41 -14.35
C ARG A 44 -9.84 -11.90 -15.76
N TYR A 45 -8.86 -11.19 -16.29
CA TYR A 45 -8.82 -10.75 -17.69
C TYR A 45 -7.82 -11.60 -18.45
N SER A 46 -8.23 -12.12 -19.61
CA SER A 46 -7.37 -12.79 -20.58
C SER A 46 -7.54 -12.06 -21.92
N LEU A 47 -6.68 -11.08 -22.17
CA LEU A 47 -6.75 -10.15 -23.28
C LEU A 47 -5.52 -10.31 -24.17
N LYS A 48 -5.72 -10.78 -25.41
CA LYS A 48 -4.64 -11.07 -26.36
C LYS A 48 -4.17 -9.82 -27.13
N PHE A 49 -3.94 -8.71 -26.43
CA PHE A 49 -3.48 -7.46 -27.02
C PHE A 49 -2.02 -7.54 -27.48
N ARG A 50 -1.68 -6.72 -28.48
CA ARG A 50 -0.33 -6.60 -29.01
C ARG A 50 0.34 -5.33 -28.47
N GLU A 51 1.68 -5.31 -28.40
CA GLU A 51 2.43 -4.17 -27.85
C GLU A 51 2.19 -2.86 -28.61
N SER A 52 1.87 -2.94 -29.91
CA SER A 52 1.51 -1.81 -30.74
C SER A 52 0.67 -2.26 -31.94
N LYS A 53 0.16 -1.31 -32.73
CA LYS A 53 -0.60 -1.59 -33.97
C LYS A 53 0.19 -2.42 -34.98
N THR A 54 1.51 -2.30 -35.00
CA THR A 54 2.40 -2.99 -35.96
C THR A 54 3.13 -4.18 -35.35
N SER A 55 3.23 -4.27 -34.02
CA SER A 55 3.91 -5.37 -33.34
C SER A 55 3.09 -6.65 -33.45
N ARG A 56 3.74 -7.77 -33.78
CA ARG A 56 3.14 -9.11 -33.66
C ARG A 56 3.29 -9.70 -32.25
N LYS A 57 4.01 -9.03 -31.36
CA LYS A 57 4.31 -9.52 -30.02
C LYS A 57 3.14 -9.25 -29.08
N LEU A 58 2.71 -10.29 -28.38
CA LEU A 58 1.69 -10.22 -27.33
C LEU A 58 2.23 -9.45 -26.13
N ILE A 59 1.42 -8.62 -25.49
CA ILE A 59 1.80 -7.88 -24.26
C ILE A 59 2.22 -8.82 -23.12
N GLY A 60 2.98 -8.33 -22.13
CA GLY A 60 3.49 -9.16 -21.02
C GLY A 60 2.39 -9.67 -20.07
N GLY A 61 1.52 -8.77 -19.65
CA GLY A 61 0.32 -9.02 -18.85
C GLY A 61 -0.92 -9.26 -19.70
N TYR A 62 -0.84 -10.21 -20.63
CA TYR A 62 -1.99 -10.65 -21.43
C TYR A 62 -3.05 -11.36 -20.58
N GLU A 63 -2.66 -11.88 -19.42
CA GLU A 63 -3.60 -12.37 -18.42
C GLU A 63 -3.28 -11.75 -17.05
N MET A 64 -4.31 -11.37 -16.31
CA MET A 64 -4.17 -10.92 -14.93
C MET A 64 -5.40 -11.27 -14.09
N SER A 65 -5.19 -11.58 -12.82
CA SER A 65 -6.24 -11.75 -11.82
C SER A 65 -6.08 -10.72 -10.71
N PHE A 66 -7.17 -10.09 -10.31
CA PHE A 66 -7.13 -8.98 -9.35
C PHE A 66 -8.45 -8.81 -8.60
N SER A 67 -8.36 -8.31 -7.36
CA SER A 67 -9.53 -7.98 -6.54
C SER A 67 -10.15 -6.67 -7.04
N SER A 68 -11.47 -6.55 -7.12
CA SER A 68 -12.14 -5.38 -7.70
C SER A 68 -13.57 -5.23 -7.18
N PHE A 69 -14.37 -4.39 -7.83
CA PHE A 69 -15.76 -4.06 -7.52
C PHE A 69 -16.62 -3.94 -8.80
N PRO A 70 -17.95 -4.01 -8.75
CA PRO A 70 -18.83 -3.83 -9.90
C PRO A 70 -18.51 -2.55 -10.70
N GLY A 71 -18.44 -2.64 -12.03
CA GLY A 71 -18.14 -1.50 -12.90
C GLY A 71 -16.66 -1.07 -12.97
N GLY A 72 -15.82 -1.47 -12.01
CA GLY A 72 -14.38 -1.23 -12.09
C GLY A 72 -13.74 -1.99 -13.27
N ILE A 73 -12.78 -1.40 -13.95
CA ILE A 73 -11.97 -2.08 -15.00
C ILE A 73 -10.53 -2.35 -14.53
N GLN A 74 -10.26 -1.95 -13.29
CA GLN A 74 -9.03 -2.07 -12.52
C GLN A 74 -9.35 -2.63 -11.13
N SER A 75 -8.33 -2.85 -10.29
CA SER A 75 -8.52 -3.29 -8.91
C SER A 75 -9.09 -2.19 -8.02
N GLY A 76 -8.38 -1.07 -7.90
CA GLY A 76 -8.72 0.03 -6.98
C GLY A 76 -8.48 -0.32 -5.51
N ASP A 77 -7.99 -1.52 -5.21
CA ASP A 77 -7.54 -1.91 -3.87
C ASP A 77 -6.11 -1.40 -3.58
N ASP A 78 -5.02 -1.76 -4.25
CA ASP A 78 -4.82 -2.51 -5.50
C ASP A 78 -4.01 -3.80 -5.29
N PHE A 79 -4.42 -4.91 -5.93
CA PHE A 79 -3.68 -6.20 -5.91
C PHE A 79 -3.87 -6.97 -7.21
N TYR A 80 -2.78 -7.28 -7.90
CA TYR A 80 -2.77 -8.00 -9.18
C TYR A 80 -1.76 -9.13 -9.20
N LEU A 81 -2.15 -10.26 -9.80
CA LEU A 81 -1.26 -11.33 -10.24
C LEU A 81 -1.28 -11.38 -11.77
N ILE A 82 -0.12 -11.33 -12.40
CA ILE A 82 0.00 -11.02 -13.83
C ILE A 82 0.81 -12.12 -14.54
N SER A 83 0.40 -12.48 -15.75
CA SER A 83 1.04 -13.51 -16.59
C SER A 83 2.50 -13.24 -16.94
N SER A 84 2.98 -12.01 -16.75
CA SER A 84 4.39 -11.66 -16.88
C SER A 84 5.25 -12.24 -15.74
N GLY A 85 4.64 -12.88 -14.74
CA GLY A 85 5.32 -13.34 -13.52
C GLY A 85 5.42 -12.25 -12.45
N LEU A 86 4.80 -11.09 -12.67
CA LEU A 86 4.74 -10.00 -11.71
C LEU A 86 3.51 -10.12 -10.81
N ALA A 87 3.69 -9.78 -9.54
CA ALA A 87 2.61 -9.36 -8.66
C ALA A 87 2.79 -7.87 -8.34
N THR A 88 1.71 -7.11 -8.46
CA THR A 88 1.72 -5.66 -8.20
C THR A 88 0.64 -5.33 -7.18
N LEU A 89 1.00 -4.50 -6.21
CA LEU A 89 0.12 -4.07 -5.13
C LEU A 89 0.59 -2.72 -4.61
N ASP A 90 -0.29 -1.98 -3.94
CA ASP A 90 0.09 -0.69 -3.38
C ASP A 90 -0.52 -0.41 -2.01
N THR A 91 0.00 0.62 -1.34
CA THR A 91 -0.76 1.32 -0.31
C THR A 91 -0.71 2.82 -0.54
N THR A 92 -1.80 3.54 -0.28
CA THR A 92 -1.86 4.99 -0.54
C THR A 92 -1.09 5.79 0.50
N ASN A 93 -0.30 6.75 0.04
CA ASN A 93 0.36 7.76 0.85
C ASN A 93 -0.36 9.11 0.72
N ASP A 94 -0.70 9.70 1.86
CA ASP A 94 -1.25 11.06 1.91
C ASP A 94 -0.18 12.09 1.52
N SER A 95 -0.63 13.18 0.88
CA SER A 95 0.15 14.41 0.75
C SER A 95 -0.41 15.48 1.68
N TYR A 96 0.39 15.86 2.67
CA TYR A 96 0.12 16.95 3.61
C TYR A 96 0.71 18.30 3.15
N ASN A 97 1.54 18.27 2.11
CA ASN A 97 2.15 19.46 1.54
C ASN A 97 1.28 20.06 0.43
N LYS A 98 0.51 21.10 0.78
CA LYS A 98 -0.40 21.78 -0.15
C LYS A 98 0.31 22.37 -1.37
N SER A 99 1.59 22.72 -1.29
CA SER A 99 2.32 23.29 -2.42
C SER A 99 2.49 22.30 -3.57
N LEU A 100 2.44 20.98 -3.31
CA LEU A 100 2.57 19.97 -4.35
C LEU A 100 1.38 19.98 -5.32
N TRP A 101 0.20 20.45 -4.90
CA TRP A 101 -1.00 20.45 -5.74
C TRP A 101 -0.88 21.35 -6.97
N SER A 102 0.04 22.34 -6.97
CA SER A 102 0.34 23.12 -8.17
C SER A 102 0.91 22.27 -9.31
N ASN A 103 1.43 21.08 -9.01
CA ASN A 103 1.96 20.13 -10.00
C ASN A 103 0.88 19.23 -10.63
N VAL A 104 -0.35 19.24 -10.12
CA VAL A 104 -1.47 18.51 -10.72
C VAL A 104 -2.09 19.36 -11.82
N LYS A 105 -2.13 18.85 -13.05
CA LYS A 105 -2.56 19.56 -14.26
C LYS A 105 -3.54 18.71 -15.07
N PRO A 106 -4.54 19.32 -15.73
CA PRO A 106 -5.48 18.57 -16.57
C PRO A 106 -4.86 18.05 -17.87
N ALA A 107 -3.80 18.69 -18.37
CA ALA A 107 -3.12 18.34 -19.62
C ALA A 107 -1.69 17.83 -19.35
N GLY A 108 -1.24 16.89 -20.18
CA GLY A 108 0.10 16.29 -20.08
C GLY A 108 0.26 15.27 -18.96
N GLN A 109 -0.86 14.80 -18.37
CA GLN A 109 -0.89 13.85 -17.27
C GLN A 109 -1.94 12.76 -17.52
N ILE A 110 -1.69 11.56 -16.98
CA ILE A 110 -2.60 10.42 -17.08
C ILE A 110 -2.97 9.98 -15.66
N MET A 111 -4.26 9.77 -15.42
CA MET A 111 -4.75 9.30 -14.12
C MET A 111 -4.09 7.99 -13.72
N GLU A 112 -3.81 7.87 -12.42
CA GLU A 112 -3.02 6.77 -11.87
C GLU A 112 -3.53 5.39 -12.27
N PHE A 113 -4.84 5.14 -12.15
CA PHE A 113 -5.39 3.82 -12.47
C PHE A 113 -5.14 3.40 -13.92
N MET A 114 -5.13 4.34 -14.87
CA MET A 114 -4.81 4.06 -16.27
C MET A 114 -3.32 3.73 -16.41
N ARG A 115 -2.44 4.47 -15.72
CA ARG A 115 -1.00 4.21 -15.72
C ARG A 115 -0.69 2.84 -15.10
N ALA A 116 -1.33 2.48 -14.00
CA ALA A 116 -1.21 1.16 -13.38
C ALA A 116 -1.66 0.05 -14.34
N MET A 117 -2.82 0.18 -14.99
CA MET A 117 -3.30 -0.80 -15.98
C MET A 117 -2.38 -0.91 -17.20
N ILE A 118 -1.86 0.20 -17.73
CA ILE A 118 -0.89 0.20 -18.83
C ILE A 118 0.39 -0.54 -18.41
N ALA A 119 0.93 -0.23 -17.24
CA ALA A 119 2.13 -0.88 -16.71
C ALA A 119 1.90 -2.39 -16.49
N ASN A 120 0.77 -2.77 -15.87
CA ASN A 120 0.39 -4.16 -15.64
C ASN A 120 0.25 -4.95 -16.96
N HIS A 121 -0.33 -4.35 -17.99
CA HIS A 121 -0.48 -5.00 -19.30
C HIS A 121 0.84 -5.13 -20.05
N LEU A 122 1.66 -4.07 -20.11
CA LEU A 122 2.81 -4.03 -21.02
C LEU A 122 4.08 -4.62 -20.42
N ALA A 123 4.31 -4.46 -19.11
CA ALA A 123 5.59 -4.80 -18.49
C ALA A 123 5.88 -6.31 -18.43
N ARG A 124 7.16 -6.66 -18.61
CA ARG A 124 7.68 -8.04 -18.51
C ARG A 124 8.60 -8.24 -17.31
N ASN A 125 9.05 -7.16 -16.70
CA ASN A 125 9.90 -7.14 -15.54
C ASN A 125 9.61 -5.89 -14.71
N THR A 126 10.18 -5.84 -13.51
CA THR A 126 9.99 -4.75 -12.54
C THR A 126 10.39 -3.39 -13.10
N MET A 127 11.53 -3.32 -13.80
CA MET A 127 12.03 -2.07 -14.35
C MET A 127 11.15 -1.53 -15.47
N GLU A 128 10.66 -2.37 -16.38
CA GLU A 128 9.68 -1.96 -17.39
C GLU A 128 8.41 -1.41 -16.75
N TRP A 129 7.90 -2.08 -15.71
CA TRP A 129 6.72 -1.62 -14.97
C TRP A 129 6.94 -0.21 -14.41
N ILE A 130 8.07 0.01 -13.74
CA ILE A 130 8.48 1.30 -13.19
C ILE A 130 8.58 2.38 -14.29
N GLN A 131 9.24 2.07 -15.41
CA GLN A 131 9.43 3.04 -16.49
C GLN A 131 8.12 3.41 -17.18
N LEU A 132 7.17 2.49 -17.27
CA LEU A 132 5.84 2.75 -17.81
C LEU A 132 4.99 3.57 -16.82
N PHE A 133 4.93 3.15 -15.55
CA PHE A 133 4.07 3.78 -14.55
C PHE A 133 4.43 5.24 -14.28
N LYS A 134 5.73 5.58 -14.27
CA LYS A 134 6.19 6.94 -13.94
C LYS A 134 5.90 7.97 -15.04
N GLN A 135 5.60 7.54 -16.26
CA GLN A 135 5.30 8.44 -17.36
C GLN A 135 3.98 9.18 -17.11
N TYR A 136 3.96 10.48 -17.43
CA TYR A 136 2.77 11.32 -17.29
C TYR A 136 2.15 11.30 -15.87
N ASN A 137 3.00 11.21 -14.84
CA ASN A 137 2.59 11.23 -13.43
C ASN A 137 1.57 12.37 -13.16
N SER A 138 0.38 11.99 -12.71
CA SER A 138 -0.72 12.91 -12.39
C SER A 138 -0.61 13.55 -11.01
N GLY A 139 0.16 12.98 -10.09
CA GLY A 139 0.13 13.39 -8.68
C GLY A 139 -1.19 13.06 -7.98
N THR A 140 -2.00 12.16 -8.54
CA THR A 140 -3.27 11.71 -7.98
C THR A 140 -3.17 10.24 -7.63
N TYR A 141 -3.92 9.82 -6.61
CA TYR A 141 -3.80 8.50 -5.98
C TYR A 141 -2.32 8.12 -5.71
N ASN A 142 -1.71 8.89 -4.81
CA ASN A 142 -0.27 8.83 -4.58
C ASN A 142 0.06 7.60 -3.74
N ASN A 143 0.63 6.56 -4.34
CA ASN A 143 0.82 5.27 -3.67
C ASN A 143 2.30 4.91 -3.49
N GLN A 144 2.57 4.00 -2.55
CA GLN A 144 3.76 3.16 -2.53
C GLN A 144 3.42 1.85 -3.25
N TRP A 145 3.86 1.71 -4.49
CA TRP A 145 3.73 0.50 -5.28
C TRP A 145 4.85 -0.48 -4.94
N MET A 146 4.49 -1.74 -4.75
CA MET A 146 5.39 -2.87 -4.64
C MET A 146 5.23 -3.75 -5.90
N ILE A 147 6.35 -4.04 -6.54
CA ILE A 147 6.41 -4.86 -7.75
C ILE A 147 7.28 -6.07 -7.43
N VAL A 148 6.64 -7.22 -7.28
CA VAL A 148 7.29 -8.50 -6.97
C VAL A 148 7.45 -9.29 -8.26
N ASN A 149 8.67 -9.74 -8.55
CA ASN A 149 8.97 -10.60 -9.67
C ASN A 149 9.11 -12.07 -9.22
N TYR A 150 8.03 -12.85 -9.30
CA TYR A 150 8.09 -14.27 -8.95
C TYR A 150 9.02 -15.06 -9.87
N GLY A 151 9.27 -14.59 -11.10
CA GLY A 151 10.26 -15.21 -11.99
C GLY A 151 11.71 -15.11 -11.47
N ALA A 152 11.98 -14.23 -10.50
CA ALA A 152 13.27 -14.12 -9.82
C ALA A 152 13.33 -14.94 -8.51
N PHE A 153 12.25 -15.64 -8.14
CA PHE A 153 12.18 -16.46 -6.94
C PHE A 153 12.16 -17.94 -7.29
N GLN A 154 13.02 -18.71 -6.63
CA GLN A 154 13.01 -20.17 -6.72
C GLN A 154 12.95 -20.74 -5.30
N PRO A 155 11.90 -21.52 -4.95
CA PRO A 155 11.76 -22.13 -3.63
C PRO A 155 13.01 -22.90 -3.19
N GLY A 156 13.48 -22.64 -1.97
CA GLY A 156 14.66 -23.26 -1.36
C GLY A 156 16.01 -22.73 -1.85
N SER A 157 16.05 -21.94 -2.93
CA SER A 157 17.28 -21.38 -3.47
C SER A 157 17.64 -20.05 -2.81
N PRO A 158 18.94 -19.72 -2.64
CA PRO A 158 19.36 -18.38 -2.25
C PRO A 158 18.91 -17.33 -3.27
N ILE A 159 18.38 -16.20 -2.81
CA ILE A 159 18.03 -15.06 -3.66
C ILE A 159 19.32 -14.28 -3.95
N ARG A 160 19.94 -14.56 -5.11
CA ARG A 160 21.24 -13.99 -5.50
C ARG A 160 21.13 -12.75 -6.39
N ASN A 161 20.02 -12.60 -7.11
CA ASN A 161 19.84 -11.54 -8.09
C ASN A 161 18.99 -10.40 -7.53
N LYS A 162 19.45 -9.16 -7.77
CA LYS A 162 18.67 -7.92 -7.61
C LYS A 162 17.57 -7.89 -8.68
N SER A 163 16.30 -7.96 -8.28
CA SER A 163 15.09 -7.80 -9.13
C SER A 163 13.84 -8.43 -8.51
N LEU A 164 13.93 -9.05 -7.33
CA LEU A 164 12.79 -9.74 -6.72
C LEU A 164 11.71 -8.75 -6.25
N LEU A 165 12.13 -7.66 -5.60
CA LEU A 165 11.21 -6.64 -5.10
C LEU A 165 11.71 -5.26 -5.51
N HIS A 166 10.90 -4.54 -6.27
CA HIS A 166 11.05 -3.11 -6.45
C HIS A 166 9.94 -2.36 -5.75
N VAL A 167 10.27 -1.20 -5.17
CA VAL A 167 9.30 -0.30 -4.56
C VAL A 167 9.38 1.04 -5.25
N LEU A 168 8.22 1.62 -5.56
CA LEU A 168 8.06 2.92 -6.18
C LEU A 168 7.10 3.77 -5.35
N GLU A 169 7.45 5.03 -5.10
CA GLU A 169 6.58 5.99 -4.43
C GLU A 169 6.34 7.20 -5.32
N GLN A 170 5.08 7.61 -5.40
CA GLN A 170 4.64 8.76 -6.17
C GLN A 170 4.15 9.88 -5.25
N MET A 171 4.42 11.13 -5.65
CA MET A 171 3.77 12.35 -5.18
C MET A 171 3.54 13.29 -6.37
N PRO A 172 2.76 14.39 -6.24
CA PRO A 172 2.61 15.35 -7.33
C PRO A 172 3.94 15.95 -7.81
N GLY A 173 4.32 15.60 -9.05
CA GLY A 173 5.56 16.03 -9.69
C GLY A 173 6.78 15.14 -9.42
N TYR A 174 6.67 14.11 -8.58
CA TYR A 174 7.82 13.30 -8.16
C TYR A 174 7.51 11.81 -8.14
N VAL A 175 8.47 11.01 -8.59
CA VAL A 175 8.45 9.55 -8.47
C VAL A 175 9.85 9.11 -8.05
N VAL A 176 9.94 8.30 -6.99
CA VAL A 176 11.18 7.67 -6.54
C VAL A 176 10.97 6.16 -6.56
N HIS A 177 11.98 5.41 -6.97
CA HIS A 177 11.94 3.95 -6.92
C HIS A 177 13.31 3.38 -6.57
N ASP A 178 13.33 2.17 -6.01
CA ASP A 178 14.56 1.42 -5.77
C ASP A 178 14.29 -0.11 -5.79
N ASP A 179 15.36 -0.89 -5.95
CA ASP A 179 15.35 -2.34 -5.77
C ASP A 179 15.59 -2.66 -4.29
N LEU A 180 14.54 -3.15 -3.63
CA LEU A 180 14.55 -3.50 -2.21
C LEU A 180 14.68 -5.01 -1.97
N THR A 181 15.20 -5.77 -2.95
CA THR A 181 15.48 -7.20 -2.81
C THR A 181 16.43 -7.48 -1.63
N THR A 182 17.50 -6.69 -1.48
CA THR A 182 18.46 -6.88 -0.37
C THR A 182 17.80 -6.59 0.98
N HIS A 183 16.93 -5.57 1.04
CA HIS A 183 16.16 -5.28 2.23
C HIS A 183 15.24 -6.45 2.60
N LEU A 184 14.48 -6.98 1.63
CA LEU A 184 13.57 -8.11 1.82
C LEU A 184 14.33 -9.36 2.28
N VAL A 185 15.49 -9.67 1.70
CA VAL A 185 16.30 -10.84 2.11
C VAL A 185 16.82 -10.67 3.53
N ASN A 186 17.33 -9.49 3.89
CA ASN A 186 17.90 -9.24 5.21
C ASN A 186 16.84 -9.20 6.32
N GLN A 187 15.69 -8.57 6.07
CA GLN A 187 14.61 -8.47 7.04
C GLN A 187 13.68 -9.68 7.03
N THR A 188 13.69 -10.46 5.95
CA THR A 188 12.74 -11.53 5.62
C THR A 188 11.30 -11.06 5.38
N TYR A 189 11.05 -9.75 5.36
CA TYR A 189 9.76 -9.18 5.01
C TYR A 189 9.89 -7.75 4.46
N TRP A 190 8.83 -7.29 3.80
CA TRP A 190 8.55 -5.90 3.49
C TRP A 190 7.11 -5.59 3.91
N ALA A 191 6.90 -4.50 4.62
CA ALA A 191 5.57 -4.05 5.05
C ALA A 191 5.28 -2.64 4.54
N SER A 192 4.03 -2.41 4.15
CA SER A 192 3.52 -1.13 3.66
C SER A 192 2.26 -0.75 4.43
N TYR A 193 2.17 0.50 4.87
CA TYR A 193 1.16 0.93 5.85
C TYR A 193 0.88 2.44 5.78
N ASN A 194 0.73 2.97 4.56
CA ASN A 194 0.33 4.36 4.27
C ASN A 194 1.31 5.46 4.72
N ILE A 195 2.58 5.11 4.97
CA ILE A 195 3.64 6.08 5.26
C ILE A 195 4.77 5.89 4.23
N PRO A 196 5.24 6.96 3.57
CA PRO A 196 6.34 6.85 2.63
C PRO A 196 7.63 6.35 3.28
N PHE A 197 8.27 5.36 2.66
CA PHE A 197 9.56 4.80 3.02
C PHE A 197 10.71 5.69 2.57
N PHE A 198 10.68 6.21 1.33
CA PHE A 198 11.83 6.95 0.81
C PHE A 198 11.95 8.30 1.51
N PRO A 199 13.09 8.63 2.14
CA PRO A 199 13.24 9.86 2.92
C PRO A 199 12.91 11.14 2.14
N PHE A 200 13.20 11.15 0.83
CA PHE A 200 12.82 12.26 -0.06
C PHE A 200 11.31 12.43 -0.10
N ILE A 201 10.55 11.37 -0.42
CA ILE A 201 9.08 11.41 -0.51
C ILE A 201 8.46 11.76 0.84
N PHE A 202 8.92 11.12 1.93
CA PHE A 202 8.48 11.41 3.29
C PHE A 202 8.64 12.90 3.68
N ASN A 203 9.72 13.53 3.21
CA ASN A 203 9.97 14.94 3.47
C ASN A 203 9.08 15.84 2.59
N ILE A 204 9.02 15.60 1.28
CA ILE A 204 8.30 16.49 0.35
C ILE A 204 6.77 16.40 0.51
N SER A 205 6.24 15.24 0.90
CA SER A 205 4.82 15.04 1.18
C SER A 205 4.35 15.80 2.41
N GLY A 206 5.29 16.30 3.24
CA GLY A 206 4.98 16.93 4.53
C GLY A 206 4.84 15.94 5.69
N SER A 207 5.06 14.64 5.49
CA SER A 207 4.95 13.63 6.57
C SER A 207 5.87 13.93 7.76
N ARG A 208 7.10 14.41 7.51
CA ARG A 208 8.00 14.86 8.61
C ARG A 208 7.40 15.98 9.47
N LYS A 209 6.64 16.91 8.88
CA LYS A 209 5.97 17.97 9.64
C LYS A 209 4.82 17.40 10.47
N MET A 210 4.12 16.40 9.94
CA MET A 210 3.06 15.69 10.67
C MET A 210 3.63 14.87 11.83
N GLU A 211 4.72 14.15 11.63
CA GLU A 211 5.44 13.43 12.69
C GLU A 211 5.88 14.37 13.82
N LYS A 212 6.48 15.51 13.50
CA LYS A 212 6.85 16.52 14.52
C LYS A 212 5.64 17.07 15.29
N LYS A 213 4.48 17.17 14.64
CA LYS A 213 3.28 17.78 15.22
C LYS A 213 2.44 16.79 16.02
N PHE A 214 2.34 15.55 15.57
CA PHE A 214 1.39 14.55 16.07
C PHE A 214 2.07 13.26 16.56
N GLY A 215 3.40 13.18 16.48
CA GLY A 215 4.19 12.08 17.02
C GLY A 215 4.23 10.86 16.12
N GLU A 216 4.50 9.73 16.76
CA GLU A 216 4.88 8.46 16.12
C GLU A 216 3.85 7.91 15.14
N TRP A 217 2.59 8.32 15.24
CA TRP A 217 1.55 7.85 14.35
C TRP A 217 1.82 8.20 12.88
N PHE A 218 2.55 9.29 12.62
CA PHE A 218 3.02 9.70 11.28
C PHE A 218 4.50 9.34 11.03
N SER A 219 5.15 8.65 11.97
CA SER A 219 6.50 8.12 11.79
C SER A 219 6.46 6.86 10.95
N TYR A 220 7.43 6.68 10.07
CA TYR A 220 7.55 5.45 9.27
C TYR A 220 7.73 4.22 10.17
N SER A 221 8.70 4.26 11.09
CA SER A 221 8.98 3.13 11.98
C SER A 221 8.15 3.14 13.27
N GLY A 222 7.63 4.29 13.68
CA GLY A 222 6.93 4.47 14.95
C GLY A 222 5.40 4.26 14.90
N THR A 223 4.79 4.12 13.73
CA THR A 223 3.32 3.94 13.68
C THR A 223 2.91 2.59 14.30
N PRO A 224 1.74 2.47 14.98
CA PRO A 224 1.25 1.22 15.54
C PRO A 224 1.40 0.01 14.61
N ARG A 225 1.06 0.20 13.33
CA ARG A 225 1.13 -0.86 12.30
C ARG A 225 2.56 -1.28 11.97
N ALA A 226 3.51 -0.36 11.93
CA ALA A 226 4.92 -0.68 11.72
C ALA A 226 5.44 -1.55 12.86
N ARG A 227 5.06 -1.23 14.10
CA ARG A 227 5.44 -2.00 15.29
C ARG A 227 4.75 -3.36 15.35
N ILE A 228 3.46 -3.45 15.03
CA ILE A 228 2.74 -4.73 14.90
C ILE A 228 3.39 -5.61 13.83
N PHE A 229 3.70 -5.06 12.64
CA PHE A 229 4.40 -5.83 11.60
C PHE A 229 5.78 -6.29 12.06
N ALA A 230 6.59 -5.40 12.65
CA ALA A 230 7.92 -5.74 13.16
C ALA A 230 7.88 -6.82 14.25
N ARG A 231 6.84 -6.84 15.09
CA ARG A 231 6.62 -7.87 16.12
C ARG A 231 6.15 -9.19 15.51
N ASP A 232 5.12 -9.14 14.66
CA ASP A 232 4.30 -10.31 14.33
C ASP A 232 4.64 -10.96 12.98
N HIS A 233 5.45 -10.33 12.11
CA HIS A 233 5.81 -10.94 10.81
C HIS A 233 6.53 -12.29 10.95
N ASN A 234 7.18 -12.55 12.09
CA ASN A 234 7.84 -13.83 12.39
C ASN A 234 6.83 -14.96 12.67
N ASN A 235 5.58 -14.63 13.01
CA ASN A 235 4.51 -15.63 13.14
C ASN A 235 4.05 -16.15 11.77
N VAL A 236 4.45 -15.53 10.67
CA VAL A 236 4.13 -15.98 9.31
C VAL A 236 5.13 -17.03 8.84
N HIS A 237 4.80 -18.30 9.09
CA HIS A 237 5.58 -19.48 8.68
C HIS A 237 4.78 -20.45 7.80
N CYS A 238 3.57 -20.06 7.38
CA CYS A 238 2.67 -20.84 6.55
C CYS A 238 1.65 -19.94 5.82
N ASP A 239 0.99 -20.46 4.79
CA ASP A 239 0.01 -19.70 3.99
C ASP A 239 -1.17 -19.21 4.82
N LYS A 240 -1.67 -20.01 5.76
CA LYS A 240 -2.76 -19.59 6.66
C LYS A 240 -2.29 -18.59 7.72
N CYS A 241 -1.00 -18.61 8.04
CA CYS A 241 -0.40 -17.76 9.06
C CYS A 241 -0.38 -16.29 8.59
N ILE A 242 -0.14 -16.04 7.30
CA ILE A 242 -0.18 -14.66 6.77
C ILE A 242 -1.58 -14.07 6.90
N ILE A 243 -2.63 -14.87 6.67
CA ILE A 243 -4.03 -14.42 6.83
C ILE A 243 -4.29 -14.01 8.27
N HIS A 244 -3.78 -14.75 9.27
CA HIS A 244 -3.98 -14.40 10.68
C HIS A 244 -3.36 -13.04 11.02
N VAL A 245 -2.12 -12.79 10.61
CA VAL A 245 -1.44 -11.49 10.81
C VAL A 245 -2.17 -10.38 10.07
N MET A 246 -2.53 -10.60 8.81
CA MET A 246 -3.17 -9.59 7.97
C MET A 246 -4.61 -9.29 8.39
N ARG A 247 -5.28 -10.19 9.11
CA ARG A 247 -6.62 -9.98 9.69
C ARG A 247 -6.57 -9.55 11.16
N SER A 248 -5.38 -9.35 11.73
CA SER A 248 -5.23 -9.06 13.15
C SER A 248 -5.83 -7.70 13.53
N ASN A 249 -6.65 -7.74 14.58
CA ASN A 249 -7.15 -6.58 15.29
C ASN A 249 -7.62 -7.01 16.68
N ASP A 250 -6.71 -6.93 17.66
CA ASP A 250 -7.02 -7.16 19.07
C ASP A 250 -6.91 -5.84 19.86
N PHE A 251 -7.51 -4.78 19.31
CA PHE A 251 -7.24 -3.41 19.77
C PHE A 251 -7.50 -3.13 21.25
N LYS A 252 -8.33 -3.95 21.92
CA LYS A 252 -8.64 -3.79 23.34
C LYS A 252 -7.53 -4.33 24.26
N HIS A 253 -6.70 -5.26 23.78
CA HIS A 253 -5.69 -5.93 24.58
C HIS A 253 -4.27 -5.73 24.04
N ASP A 254 -4.10 -5.46 22.75
CA ASP A 254 -2.81 -5.23 22.14
C ASP A 254 -2.19 -3.89 22.64
N PRO A 255 -0.99 -3.92 23.26
CA PRO A 255 -0.29 -2.71 23.69
C PRO A 255 -0.03 -1.72 22.54
N GLU A 256 0.16 -2.22 21.32
CA GLU A 256 0.42 -1.39 20.15
C GLU A 256 -0.82 -0.64 19.66
N SER A 257 -2.01 -1.11 20.06
CA SER A 257 -3.28 -0.45 19.75
C SER A 257 -3.64 0.69 20.69
N ARG A 258 -2.80 0.98 21.69
CA ARG A 258 -3.02 2.08 22.64
C ARG A 258 -3.04 3.44 21.94
N CYS A 259 -3.90 4.32 22.43
CA CYS A 259 -3.98 5.71 21.98
C CYS A 259 -4.01 6.61 23.23
N MET A 260 -2.92 7.36 23.45
CA MET A 260 -2.74 8.16 24.67
C MET A 260 -3.82 9.24 24.85
N ASN A 261 -4.35 9.78 23.75
CA ASN A 261 -5.34 10.87 23.76
C ASN A 261 -6.76 10.38 23.47
N CYS A 262 -7.02 9.07 23.54
CA CYS A 262 -8.33 8.47 23.32
C CYS A 262 -8.99 8.04 24.64
N ASN A 263 -10.31 8.09 24.70
CA ASN A 263 -11.10 7.43 25.74
C ASN A 263 -12.16 6.54 25.10
N PRO A 264 -12.09 5.20 25.26
CA PRO A 264 -11.07 4.44 26.00
C PRO A 264 -9.64 4.56 25.38
N PRO A 265 -8.56 4.22 26.11
CA PRO A 265 -7.17 4.48 25.72
C PRO A 265 -6.62 3.51 24.65
N TYR A 266 -7.49 3.08 23.74
CA TYR A 266 -7.21 2.20 22.62
C TYR A 266 -8.03 2.61 21.40
N SER A 267 -7.56 2.25 20.21
CA SER A 267 -8.22 2.57 18.95
C SER A 267 -8.30 1.35 18.05
N ALA A 268 -9.48 1.06 17.52
CA ALA A 268 -9.66 -0.01 16.53
C ALA A 268 -9.04 0.32 15.16
N GLU A 269 -8.57 1.56 14.96
CA GLU A 269 -7.71 2.01 13.84
C GLU A 269 -6.27 1.51 14.00
N ASN A 270 -5.79 1.34 15.23
CA ASN A 270 -4.40 0.99 15.51
C ASN A 270 -4.19 -0.53 15.41
N ALA A 271 -4.49 -1.11 14.25
CA ALA A 271 -4.40 -2.53 13.95
C ALA A 271 -4.00 -2.74 12.48
N ILE A 272 -3.74 -3.98 12.05
CA ILE A 272 -3.50 -4.29 10.63
C ILE A 272 -4.84 -4.29 9.85
N SER A 273 -5.90 -4.85 10.43
CA SER A 273 -7.24 -4.83 9.84
C SER A 273 -8.20 -4.00 10.70
N ALA A 274 -8.23 -2.68 10.52
CA ALA A 274 -9.03 -1.79 11.36
C ALA A 274 -10.52 -2.13 11.38
N ARG A 275 -11.15 -1.75 12.48
CA ARG A 275 -12.58 -1.94 12.78
C ARG A 275 -13.15 -0.67 13.41
N ASN A 276 -13.10 0.42 12.65
CA ASN A 276 -13.46 1.75 13.16
C ASN A 276 -14.91 1.88 13.62
N ASP A 277 -15.81 1.00 13.17
CA ASP A 277 -17.17 0.87 13.69
C ASP A 277 -17.22 0.45 15.17
N GLU A 278 -16.21 -0.26 15.65
CA GLU A 278 -16.09 -0.70 17.05
C GLU A 278 -15.46 0.39 17.95
N SER A 279 -14.99 1.50 17.38
CA SER A 279 -14.43 2.63 18.12
C SER A 279 -15.53 3.43 18.80
N ARG A 280 -15.68 3.25 20.13
CA ARG A 280 -16.59 4.07 20.97
C ARG A 280 -15.96 5.41 21.40
N GLN A 281 -15.21 6.08 20.53
CA GLN A 281 -14.43 7.24 20.93
C GLN A 281 -15.31 8.48 21.12
N ARG A 282 -15.32 9.03 22.33
CA ARG A 282 -15.61 10.46 22.58
C ARG A 282 -14.26 11.17 22.72
N TYR A 283 -13.98 12.18 21.91
CA TYR A 283 -12.79 13.03 22.13
C TYR A 283 -12.92 13.69 23.50
N VAL A 284 -11.96 13.44 24.40
CA VAL A 284 -11.87 14.19 25.66
C VAL A 284 -11.32 15.57 25.31
N SER A 285 -12.18 16.59 25.33
CA SER A 285 -11.82 17.96 25.01
C SER A 285 -10.98 18.58 26.14
N HIS A 286 -9.70 18.26 26.21
CA HIS A 286 -8.71 19.01 26.97
C HIS A 286 -7.62 19.43 26.00
N THR A 287 -7.73 20.67 25.50
CA THR A 287 -6.67 21.58 25.00
C THR A 287 -5.46 21.01 24.26
N SER A 288 -5.55 19.83 23.65
CA SER A 288 -4.44 19.15 23.01
C SER A 288 -4.69 19.03 21.50
N ASN A 289 -3.64 19.33 20.74
CA ASN A 289 -3.57 19.28 19.28
C ASN A 289 -3.72 17.85 18.70
N ALA A 290 -4.53 16.96 19.27
CA ALA A 290 -4.77 15.64 18.71
C ALA A 290 -5.74 15.76 17.51
N PRO A 291 -5.36 15.34 16.29
CA PRO A 291 -6.24 15.42 15.14
C PRO A 291 -7.36 14.39 15.30
N SER A 292 -8.53 14.61 14.70
CA SER A 292 -9.56 13.57 14.56
C SER A 292 -9.00 12.44 13.70
N ILE A 293 -8.55 11.36 14.33
CA ILE A 293 -7.95 10.19 13.66
C ILE A 293 -9.02 9.15 13.31
N THR A 294 -10.21 9.24 13.92
CA THR A 294 -11.32 8.32 13.66
C THR A 294 -12.54 9.03 13.08
N ARG A 295 -13.16 8.45 12.05
CA ARG A 295 -14.51 8.81 11.62
C ARG A 295 -15.51 8.38 12.70
N SER A 296 -16.08 9.30 13.45
CA SER A 296 -17.32 9.03 14.20
C SER A 296 -18.48 9.01 13.21
N HIS A 297 -19.02 7.84 12.90
CA HIS A 297 -20.32 7.77 12.21
C HIS A 297 -21.41 7.96 13.27
N GLY A 298 -22.06 9.12 13.23
CA GLY A 298 -23.34 9.31 13.90
C GLY A 298 -24.34 8.30 13.33
N ARG A 299 -25.15 7.71 14.21
CA ARG A 299 -26.25 6.82 13.85
C ARG A 299 -27.23 7.50 12.90
#